data_AF-A0A9E0RE14-F1
#
_entry.id   AF-A0A9E0RE14-F1
#
_cell.length_a   1.000
_cell.length_b   1.000
_cell.length_c   1.000
_cell.angle_alpha   90.00
_cell.angle_beta   90.00
_cell.angle_gamma   90.00
#
_symmetry.space_group_name_H-M   'P 1'
#
loop_
_entity.id
_entity.type
_entity.pdbx_description
1 polymer ?
#
loop_
_entity_poly.entity_id
_entity_poly.type
_entity_poly.pdbx_seq_one_letter_code
_entity_poly.pdbx_strand_id
1 'polypeptide(L)'
;MADLFDNPMGLMGFEFIEFASPTPNALEPLFSMMGFTKVANHRSKNASLYRQGEINLILNSEPKSAASYFAAEHGPSVCGMAFRVKNAQAAYARALELGAQPMDIPTGPMELRLPAIKGIGGAPLYLI
;
A
#
# COMPACT_ATOMS: atom_id res chain seq x y z
N MET A 1 19.25 19.14 14.66
CA MET A 1 18.88 18.50 15.93
C MET A 1 17.88 17.39 15.61
N ALA A 2 18.39 16.19 15.33
CA ALA A 2 17.69 14.94 15.04
C ALA A 2 18.81 13.88 15.10
N ASP A 3 18.80 12.80 15.87
CA ASP A 3 17.72 11.88 16.25
C ASP A 3 17.87 11.50 17.73
N LEU A 4 16.78 11.53 18.51
CA LEU A 4 16.80 11.10 19.92
C LEU A 4 16.47 9.60 20.11
N PHE A 5 16.11 8.90 19.03
CA PHE A 5 15.66 7.51 19.08
C PHE A 5 16.33 6.67 17.99
N ASP A 6 16.56 5.39 18.30
CA ASP A 6 17.09 4.41 17.36
C ASP A 6 16.05 4.13 16.25
N ASN A 7 16.48 4.11 14.98
CA ASN A 7 15.64 3.81 13.82
C ASN A 7 16.10 2.48 13.18
N PRO A 8 15.83 1.34 13.84
CA PRO A 8 16.39 0.04 13.46
C PRO A 8 15.89 -0.48 12.11
N MET A 9 14.74 0.01 11.66
CA MET A 9 14.11 -0.36 10.38
C MET A 9 14.50 0.62 9.26
N GLY A 10 15.21 1.71 9.58
CA GLY A 10 15.58 2.75 8.63
C GLY A 10 14.37 3.40 7.95
N LEU A 11 13.30 3.65 8.71
CA LEU A 11 12.07 4.27 8.20
C LEU A 11 12.33 5.70 7.74
N MET A 12 11.78 6.04 6.58
CA MET A 12 11.94 7.32 5.88
C MET A 12 10.59 7.94 5.50
N GLY A 13 9.53 7.62 6.25
CA GLY A 13 8.18 8.12 6.05
C GLY A 13 7.27 7.22 5.23
N PHE A 14 6.16 7.78 4.74
CA PHE A 14 5.16 7.07 3.94
C PHE A 14 5.52 7.10 2.45
N GLU A 15 5.22 6.01 1.75
CA GLU A 15 5.38 5.92 0.29
C GLU A 15 4.03 6.03 -0.42
N PHE A 16 3.03 5.25 -0.01
CA PHE A 16 1.67 5.32 -0.53
C PHE A 16 0.63 4.77 0.46
N ILE A 17 -0.64 5.11 0.20
CA ILE A 17 -1.81 4.48 0.83
C ILE A 17 -2.66 3.83 -0.26
N GLU A 18 -3.10 2.60 -0.02
CA GLU A 18 -3.91 1.81 -0.96
C GLU A 18 -5.35 1.73 -0.46
N PHE A 19 -6.30 2.02 -1.34
CA PHE A 19 -7.73 2.03 -1.06
C PHE A 19 -8.47 1.05 -1.98
N ALA A 20 -9.56 0.50 -1.46
CA ALA A 20 -10.48 -0.31 -2.24
C ALA A 20 -11.92 -0.05 -1.81
N SER A 21 -12.86 -0.34 -2.72
CA SER A 21 -14.30 -0.21 -2.48
C SER A 21 -15.04 -1.35 -3.17
N PRO A 22 -16.09 -1.93 -2.54
CA PRO A 22 -16.94 -2.92 -3.19
C PRO A 22 -17.82 -2.28 -4.28
N THR A 23 -18.08 -0.97 -4.17
CA THR A 23 -18.88 -0.19 -5.12
C THR A 23 -17.94 0.59 -6.05
N PRO A 24 -18.04 0.41 -7.38
CA PRO A 24 -17.30 1.21 -8.34
C PRO A 24 -17.60 2.71 -8.21
N ASN A 25 -16.64 3.58 -8.53
CA ASN A 25 -16.80 5.04 -8.51
C ASN A 25 -17.15 5.67 -7.15
N ALA A 26 -16.97 4.95 -6.04
CA ALA A 26 -17.27 5.48 -4.71
C ALA A 26 -16.17 6.39 -4.16
N LEU A 27 -14.91 6.16 -4.53
CA LEU A 27 -13.74 6.85 -3.95
C LEU A 27 -13.16 7.92 -4.87
N GLU A 28 -13.33 7.75 -6.17
CA GLU A 28 -12.82 8.63 -7.22
C GLU A 28 -13.33 10.07 -7.07
N PRO A 29 -14.64 10.33 -6.83
CA PRO A 29 -15.13 11.69 -6.60
C PRO A 29 -14.54 12.31 -5.33
N LEU A 30 -14.32 11.51 -4.28
CA LEU A 30 -13.73 11.98 -3.02
C LEU A 30 -12.27 12.38 -3.23
N PHE A 31 -11.50 11.58 -3.98
CA PHE A 31 -10.12 11.91 -4.33
C PHE A 31 -10.04 13.22 -5.12
N SER A 32 -10.92 13.39 -6.11
CA SER A 32 -11.00 14.65 -6.87
C SER A 32 -11.38 15.84 -6.00
N MET A 33 -12.35 15.70 -5.08
CA MET A 33 -12.72 16.77 -4.14
C MET A 33 -11.59 17.13 -3.16
N MET A 34 -10.75 16.16 -2.79
CA MET A 34 -9.55 16.40 -1.98
C MET A 34 -8.36 16.97 -2.79
N GLY A 35 -8.52 17.21 -4.10
CA GLY A 35 -7.49 17.78 -4.95
C GLY A 35 -6.48 16.79 -5.54
N PHE A 36 -6.78 15.49 -5.49
CA PHE A 36 -5.95 14.47 -6.15
C PHE A 36 -6.30 14.33 -7.63
N THR A 37 -5.26 14.13 -8.44
CA THR A 37 -5.40 13.87 -9.87
C THR A 37 -4.98 12.44 -10.17
N LYS A 38 -5.75 11.74 -11.01
CA LYS A 38 -5.36 10.43 -11.54
C LYS A 38 -4.20 10.61 -12.52
N VAL A 39 -3.03 10.09 -12.20
CA VAL A 39 -1.78 10.30 -12.98
C VAL A 39 -1.31 9.06 -13.73
N ALA A 40 -1.70 7.86 -13.30
CA ALA A 40 -1.32 6.62 -13.97
C ALA A 40 -2.33 5.50 -13.75
N ASN A 41 -2.27 4.49 -14.61
CA ASN A 41 -2.91 3.19 -14.40
C ASN A 41 -1.82 2.13 -14.27
N HIS A 42 -2.10 1.10 -13.47
CA HIS A 42 -1.23 -0.06 -13.40
C HIS A 42 -1.23 -0.79 -14.76
N ARG A 43 -0.11 -1.41 -15.12
CA ARG A 43 0.11 -1.98 -16.46
C ARG A 43 -0.70 -3.24 -16.78
N SER A 44 -1.31 -3.86 -15.79
CA SER A 44 -1.78 -5.26 -15.83
C SER A 44 -3.00 -5.46 -14.93
N LYS A 45 -2.90 -5.01 -13.68
CA LYS A 45 -3.97 -4.98 -12.68
C LYS A 45 -4.91 -3.80 -12.89
N ASN A 46 -6.15 -3.94 -12.45
CA ASN A 46 -7.14 -2.86 -12.38
C ASN A 46 -6.87 -1.97 -11.16
N ALA A 47 -5.78 -1.20 -11.22
CA ALA A 47 -5.42 -0.23 -10.20
C ALA A 47 -5.04 1.13 -10.82
N SER A 48 -5.39 2.21 -10.13
CA SER A 48 -5.14 3.58 -10.55
C SER A 48 -4.30 4.33 -9.53
N LEU A 49 -3.37 5.15 -9.98
CA LEU A 49 -2.57 6.03 -9.13
C LEU A 49 -3.13 7.45 -9.17
N TYR A 50 -3.48 7.96 -7.99
CA TYR A 50 -3.87 9.33 -7.74
C TYR A 50 -2.73 10.04 -6.98
N ARG A 51 -2.42 11.28 -7.37
CA ARG A 51 -1.31 12.04 -6.79
C ARG A 51 -1.69 13.49 -6.50
N GLN A 52 -1.18 13.98 -5.37
CA GLN A 52 -1.19 15.39 -4.98
C GLN A 52 0.15 15.69 -4.30
N GLY A 53 1.01 16.49 -4.94
CA GLY A 53 2.39 16.68 -4.48
C GLY A 53 3.14 15.34 -4.42
N GLU A 54 3.68 15.01 -3.24
CA GLU A 54 4.39 13.75 -2.98
C GLU A 54 3.47 12.63 -2.46
N ILE A 55 2.17 12.90 -2.27
CA ILE A 55 1.22 11.91 -1.72
C ILE A 55 0.72 11.01 -2.85
N ASN A 56 0.89 9.70 -2.67
CA ASN A 56 0.41 8.68 -3.60
C ASN A 56 -0.77 7.92 -2.99
N LEU A 57 -1.93 7.98 -3.64
CA LEU A 57 -3.07 7.13 -3.34
C LEU A 57 -3.25 6.11 -4.46
N ILE A 58 -3.27 4.83 -4.11
CA ILE A 58 -3.57 3.76 -5.04
C ILE A 58 -5.04 3.39 -4.86
N LEU A 59 -5.82 3.46 -5.93
CA LEU A 59 -7.16 2.86 -5.96
C LEU A 59 -7.04 1.48 -6.59
N ASN A 60 -7.26 0.44 -5.79
CA ASN A 60 -7.25 -0.94 -6.25
C ASN A 60 -8.68 -1.44 -6.44
N SER A 61 -9.00 -1.75 -7.69
CA SER A 61 -10.28 -2.32 -8.13
C SER A 61 -10.09 -3.68 -8.80
N GLU A 62 -8.98 -4.37 -8.48
CA GLU A 62 -8.67 -5.71 -8.98
C GLU A 62 -9.62 -6.73 -8.35
N PRO A 63 -10.45 -7.45 -9.14
CA PRO A 63 -11.36 -8.45 -8.62
C PRO A 63 -10.61 -9.67 -8.09
N LYS A 64 -11.18 -10.37 -7.09
CA LYS A 64 -10.62 -11.60 -6.49
C LYS A 64 -9.18 -11.41 -5.96
N SER A 65 -8.89 -10.20 -5.50
CA SER A 65 -7.63 -9.81 -4.86
C SER A 65 -7.82 -9.59 -3.36
N ALA A 66 -6.71 -9.56 -2.60
CA ALA A 66 -6.75 -9.22 -1.18
C ALA A 66 -7.48 -7.89 -0.91
N ALA A 67 -7.27 -6.88 -1.76
CA ALA A 67 -7.97 -5.60 -1.70
C ALA A 67 -9.49 -5.75 -1.88
N SER A 68 -9.94 -6.55 -2.85
CA SER A 68 -11.37 -6.78 -3.07
C SER A 68 -12.05 -7.51 -1.91
N TYR A 69 -11.37 -8.49 -1.28
CA TYR A 69 -11.91 -9.20 -0.12
C TYR A 69 -11.98 -8.28 1.11
N PHE A 70 -10.94 -7.48 1.34
CA PHE A 70 -10.92 -6.49 2.42
C PHE A 70 -12.05 -5.46 2.26
N ALA A 71 -12.25 -4.94 1.04
CA ALA A 71 -13.32 -3.99 0.76
C ALA A 71 -14.73 -4.61 0.88
N ALA A 72 -14.88 -5.91 0.61
CA ALA A 72 -16.16 -6.59 0.81
C ALA A 72 -16.54 -6.70 2.30
N GLU A 73 -15.54 -6.83 3.19
CA GLU A 73 -15.76 -6.90 4.64
C GLU A 73 -15.92 -5.51 5.28
N HIS A 74 -15.15 -4.52 4.83
CA HIS A 74 -15.03 -3.21 5.50
C HIS A 74 -15.67 -2.05 4.73
N GLY A 75 -16.17 -2.26 3.52
CA GLY A 75 -16.64 -1.20 2.64
C GLY A 75 -15.51 -0.34 2.05
N PRO A 76 -15.80 0.89 1.59
CA PRO A 76 -14.80 1.82 1.07
C PRO A 76 -13.77 2.16 2.17
N SER A 77 -12.54 1.66 2.03
CA SER A 77 -11.57 1.66 3.12
C SER A 77 -10.11 1.64 2.63
N VAL A 78 -9.19 1.95 3.54
CA VAL A 78 -7.75 1.74 3.34
C VAL A 78 -7.46 0.25 3.47
N CYS A 79 -7.07 -0.38 2.37
CA CYS A 79 -6.78 -1.81 2.31
C CYS A 79 -5.28 -2.12 2.28
N GLY A 80 -4.39 -1.12 2.31
CA GLY A 80 -2.95 -1.32 2.32
C GLY A 80 -2.17 -0.03 2.56
N MET A 81 -0.92 -0.16 3.02
CA MET A 81 -0.07 0.99 3.36
C MET A 81 1.40 0.67 3.13
N ALA A 82 2.18 1.64 2.64
CA ALA A 82 3.59 1.46 2.39
C ALA A 82 4.46 2.47 3.14
N PHE A 83 5.54 1.96 3.75
CA PHE A 83 6.61 2.78 4.30
C PHE A 83 7.82 2.76 3.39
N ARG A 84 8.45 3.93 3.27
CA ARG A 84 9.78 4.04 2.68
C ARG A 84 10.80 3.61 3.72
N VAL A 85 11.71 2.73 3.34
CA VAL A 85 12.80 2.24 4.18
C VAL A 85 14.11 2.33 3.43
N LYS A 86 15.21 2.49 4.17
CA LYS A 86 16.55 2.54 3.58
C LYS A 86 16.93 1.24 2.84
N ASN A 87 16.45 0.09 3.32
CA ASN A 87 16.67 -1.21 2.71
C ASN A 87 15.49 -2.15 2.99
N ALA A 88 14.66 -2.39 1.98
CA ALA A 88 13.47 -3.22 2.08
C ALA A 88 13.77 -4.67 2.52
N GLN A 89 14.87 -5.27 2.04
CA GLN A 89 15.22 -6.65 2.38
C GLN A 89 15.63 -6.78 3.85
N ALA A 90 16.48 -5.86 4.33
CA ALA A 90 16.93 -5.86 5.71
C ALA A 90 15.79 -5.57 6.68
N ALA A 91 14.93 -4.59 6.36
CA ALA A 91 13.74 -4.27 7.15
C ALA A 91 12.77 -5.46 7.18
N TYR A 92 12.51 -6.09 6.03
CA TYR A 92 11.63 -7.26 5.95
C TYR A 92 12.16 -8.45 6.76
N ALA A 93 13.43 -8.81 6.60
CA ALA A 93 14.05 -9.90 7.37
C ALA A 93 13.95 -9.67 8.88
N ARG A 94 14.28 -8.45 9.33
CA ARG A 94 14.16 -8.07 10.74
C ARG A 94 12.72 -8.15 11.25
N ALA A 95 11.74 -7.70 10.46
CA ALA A 95 10.34 -7.80 10.85
C ALA A 95 9.94 -9.26 11.09
N LEU A 96 10.38 -10.18 10.22
CA LEU A 96 10.11 -11.62 10.37
C LEU A 96 10.80 -12.21 11.60
N GLU A 97 12.06 -11.84 11.87
CA GLU A 97 12.79 -12.25 13.08
C GLU A 97 12.09 -11.82 14.36
N LEU A 98 11.41 -10.67 14.33
CA LEU A 98 10.62 -10.13 15.45
C LEU A 98 9.18 -10.65 15.50
N GLY A 99 8.82 -11.62 14.64
CA GLY A 99 7.52 -12.30 14.67
C GLY A 99 6.44 -11.71 13.76
N ALA A 100 6.78 -10.80 12.86
CA ALA A 100 5.83 -10.34 11.84
C ALA A 100 5.42 -11.49 10.91
N GLN A 101 4.16 -11.47 10.48
CA GLN A 101 3.65 -12.47 9.54
C GLN A 101 3.92 -12.02 8.10
N PRO A 102 4.58 -12.83 7.26
CA PRO A 102 4.81 -12.50 5.86
C PRO A 102 3.50 -12.50 5.07
N MET A 103 3.39 -11.62 4.07
CA MET A 103 2.26 -11.56 3.16
C MET A 103 2.77 -11.65 1.72
N ASP A 104 2.38 -12.72 1.01
CA ASP A 104 2.77 -12.90 -0.38
C ASP A 104 1.71 -12.27 -1.30
N ILE A 105 2.16 -11.35 -2.16
CA ILE A 105 1.29 -10.60 -3.06
C ILE A 105 1.65 -11.00 -4.49
N PRO A 106 0.72 -11.61 -5.25
CA PRO A 106 0.99 -12.05 -6.60
C PRO A 106 1.38 -10.88 -7.51
N THR A 107 2.44 -11.06 -8.29
CA THR A 107 2.95 -10.07 -9.25
C THR A 107 2.99 -10.67 -10.65
N GLY A 108 2.59 -9.87 -11.64
CA GLY A 108 2.68 -10.21 -13.05
C GLY A 108 4.11 -10.14 -13.60
N PRO A 109 4.32 -10.53 -14.87
CA PRO A 109 5.61 -10.44 -15.54
C PRO A 109 6.15 -9.00 -15.51
N MET A 110 7.44 -8.84 -15.20
CA MET A 110 8.14 -7.54 -15.12
C MET A 110 7.58 -6.57 -14.07
N GLU A 111 6.82 -7.06 -13.08
CA GLU A 111 6.43 -6.31 -11.88
C GLU A 111 7.44 -6.51 -10.74
N LEU A 112 7.58 -5.50 -9.89
CA LEU A 112 8.43 -5.59 -8.70
C LEU A 112 7.73 -6.46 -7.65
N ARG A 113 8.44 -7.45 -7.10
CA ARG A 113 7.97 -8.20 -5.94
C ARG A 113 8.23 -7.39 -4.68
N LEU A 114 7.21 -6.68 -4.22
CA LEU A 114 7.28 -5.81 -3.06
C LEU A 114 7.14 -6.64 -1.77
N PRO A 115 8.08 -6.53 -0.81
CA PRO A 115 7.94 -7.23 0.46
C PRO A 115 6.84 -6.58 1.30
N ALA A 116 5.95 -7.40 1.84
CA ALA A 116 4.83 -6.98 2.67
C ALA A 116 4.68 -7.89 3.89
N ILE A 117 4.30 -7.29 5.01
CA ILE A 117 3.92 -7.99 6.24
C ILE A 117 2.45 -7.72 6.56
N LYS A 118 1.83 -8.59 7.34
CA LYS A 118 0.45 -8.40 7.79
C LYS A 118 0.37 -7.24 8.79
N GLY A 119 -0.36 -6.18 8.41
CA GLY A 119 -0.62 -5.00 9.22
C GLY A 119 -1.98 -5.04 9.92
N ILE A 120 -2.53 -3.86 10.18
CA ILE A 120 -3.81 -3.68 10.89
C ILE A 120 -4.98 -4.31 10.14
N GLY A 121 -5.82 -5.07 10.84
CA GLY A 121 -6.97 -5.75 10.22
C GLY A 121 -6.60 -6.78 9.14
N GLY A 122 -5.32 -7.14 9.00
CA GLY A 122 -4.85 -7.99 7.91
C GLY A 122 -4.47 -7.24 6.62
N ALA A 123 -4.55 -5.91 6.60
CA ALA A 123 -4.10 -5.12 5.47
C ALA A 123 -2.58 -5.24 5.27
N PRO A 124 -2.07 -5.39 4.04
CA PRO A 124 -0.63 -5.38 3.75
C PRO A 124 0.04 -4.08 4.19
N LEU A 125 1.16 -4.24 4.88
CA LEU A 125 2.13 -3.19 5.17
C LEU A 125 3.39 -3.44 4.36
N TYR A 126 3.59 -2.64 3.32
CA TYR A 126 4.71 -2.76 2.38
C TYR A 126 5.95 -2.01 2.90
N LEU A 127 7.12 -2.56 2.59
CA LEU A 127 8.42 -1.94 2.86
C LEU A 127 9.11 -1.66 1.52
N ILE A 128 9.29 -0.38 1.18
CA ILE A 128 9.80 0.09 -0.12
C ILE A 128 11.18 0.71 0.05
#